data_AF-A0A2D7C727-F1
#
_entry.id   AF-A0A2D7C727-F1
#
_cell.length_a   1.000
_cell.length_b   1.000
_cell.length_c   1.000
_cell.angle_alpha   90.00
_cell.angle_beta   90.00
_cell.angle_gamma   90.00
#
_symmetry.space_group_name_H-M   'P 1'
#
loop_
_entity.id
_entity.type
_entity.pdbx_description
1 polymer ?
#
loop_
_entity_poly.entity_id
_entity_poly.type
_entity_poly.pdbx_seq_one_letter_code
_entity_poly.pdbx_strand_id
1 'polypeptide(L)'
;MKNRKKEVLKLFSKKALNILIVTCALITGCSSNTTTKNLEVTAVNLVEQPSKTQLCESIENESERELCTLTAIGYLLQNNALSENDCKVITNVQNQADCFSYLSETSHRLDYCFNINDISLRDSCFGDAKRIFKPETIIESEALCEMFDKANKWLWANQCRLSYVLKHEVLDAKKCDKITYPLAFYNCVKNIAYFNEDASICVKINEKLPFPKNYPPLVFSESGCKYWVENKRSYKGLELK
;
A
#
# COMPACT_ATOMS: atom_id res chain seq x y z
N MET A 1 13.99 7.99 -2.27
CA MET A 1 12.83 8.44 -3.08
C MET A 1 13.20 9.19 -4.36
N LYS A 2 14.09 10.21 -4.36
CA LYS A 2 14.47 10.95 -5.59
C LYS A 2 15.04 10.08 -6.73
N ASN A 3 15.78 9.02 -6.44
CA ASN A 3 16.40 8.17 -7.48
C ASN A 3 15.41 7.21 -8.16
N ARG A 4 14.47 6.58 -7.43
CA ARG A 4 13.44 5.72 -8.04
C ARG A 4 12.40 6.49 -8.85
N LYS A 5 11.99 7.69 -8.41
CA LYS A 5 11.12 8.58 -9.23
C LYS A 5 11.77 8.87 -10.58
N LYS A 6 13.10 9.09 -10.62
CA LYS A 6 13.86 9.27 -11.87
C LYS A 6 13.97 7.98 -12.68
N GLU A 7 14.09 6.81 -12.06
CA GLU A 7 14.17 5.53 -12.78
C GLU A 7 12.84 5.12 -13.42
N VAL A 8 11.71 5.31 -12.72
CA VAL A 8 10.38 5.04 -13.28
C VAL A 8 10.02 6.08 -14.35
N LEU A 9 10.29 7.37 -14.12
CA LEU A 9 10.17 8.38 -15.19
C LEU A 9 11.07 8.02 -16.38
N LYS A 10 12.28 7.50 -16.15
CA LYS A 10 13.20 7.04 -17.21
C LYS A 10 12.71 5.76 -17.87
N LEU A 11 11.99 4.87 -17.20
CA LEU A 11 11.41 3.66 -17.80
C LEU A 11 10.30 4.04 -18.77
N PHE A 12 9.36 4.89 -18.35
CA PHE A 12 8.30 5.41 -19.21
C PHE A 12 8.86 6.36 -20.30
N SER A 13 9.84 7.20 -19.97
CA SER A 13 10.50 8.09 -20.93
C SER A 13 11.42 7.38 -21.92
N LYS A 14 12.20 6.36 -21.53
CA LYS A 14 13.07 5.60 -22.46
C LYS A 14 12.27 4.67 -23.36
N LYS A 15 11.19 4.04 -22.87
CA LYS A 15 10.28 3.28 -23.73
C LYS A 15 9.59 4.19 -24.76
N ALA A 16 9.22 5.42 -24.37
CA ALA A 16 8.73 6.43 -25.31
C ALA A 16 9.82 6.94 -26.28
N LEU A 17 11.08 7.06 -25.83
CA LEU A 17 12.19 7.59 -26.64
C LEU A 17 12.70 6.61 -27.70
N ASN A 18 12.58 5.29 -27.48
CA ASN A 18 12.98 4.27 -28.47
C ASN A 18 11.92 4.03 -29.57
N ILE A 19 10.78 4.72 -29.54
CA ILE A 19 9.70 4.63 -30.55
C ILE A 19 9.35 6.04 -31.06
N LEU A 20 10.34 6.93 -31.15
CA LEU A 20 10.13 8.32 -31.57
C LEU A 20 10.75 8.62 -32.95
N ILE A 21 10.21 7.98 -33.98
CA ILE A 21 9.98 8.61 -35.29
C ILE A 21 8.58 8.17 -35.77
N VAL A 22 7.54 8.58 -35.06
CA VAL A 22 6.23 8.80 -35.68
C VAL A 22 5.76 10.14 -35.16
N THR A 23 6.15 11.19 -35.87
CA THR A 23 5.60 12.53 -35.73
C THR A 23 4.09 12.44 -35.86
N CYS A 24 3.38 12.69 -34.75
CA CYS A 24 1.94 12.86 -34.74
C CYS A 24 1.61 14.20 -35.42
N ALA A 25 1.65 14.19 -36.75
CA ALA A 25 1.16 15.22 -37.63
C ALA A 25 -0.31 14.90 -37.97
N LEU A 26 -1.21 15.08 -37.00
CA LEU A 26 -2.65 15.05 -37.24
C LEU A 26 -3.35 16.10 -36.39
N ILE A 27 -3.02 17.38 -36.61
CA ILE A 27 -3.95 18.48 -36.32
C ILE A 27 -3.86 19.52 -37.46
N THR A 28 -4.29 19.15 -38.66
CA THR A 28 -4.78 20.10 -39.66
C THR A 28 -5.99 19.51 -40.33
N GLY A 29 -7.17 20.09 -40.07
CA GLY A 29 -8.36 19.89 -40.88
C GLY A 29 -9.64 19.63 -40.09
N CYS A 30 -10.29 20.68 -39.61
CA CYS A 30 -11.67 21.03 -40.00
C CYS A 30 -12.13 22.34 -39.33
N SER A 31 -12.07 23.42 -40.11
CA SER A 31 -13.03 24.55 -40.12
C SER A 31 -14.46 24.02 -40.29
N SER A 32 -15.57 24.62 -39.85
CA SER A 32 -15.94 26.00 -39.47
C SER A 32 -17.41 25.99 -39.00
N ASN A 33 -17.77 26.80 -37.99
CA ASN A 33 -18.86 27.80 -38.02
C ASN A 33 -19.41 28.15 -36.62
N THR A 34 -19.21 29.42 -36.26
CA THR A 34 -20.14 30.35 -35.58
C THR A 34 -21.02 29.81 -34.44
N THR A 35 -20.81 30.32 -33.21
CA THR A 35 -21.53 31.49 -32.66
C THR A 35 -21.13 31.66 -31.19
N THR A 36 -20.53 32.79 -30.85
CA THR A 36 -20.34 33.24 -29.46
C THR A 36 -21.70 33.52 -28.83
N LYS A 37 -22.18 32.58 -27.99
CA LYS A 37 -23.17 32.87 -26.96
C LYS A 37 -22.53 32.57 -25.61
N ASN A 38 -22.32 33.63 -24.82
CA ASN A 38 -22.15 33.54 -23.39
C ASN A 38 -23.34 32.77 -22.82
N LEU A 39 -23.12 31.53 -22.40
CA LEU A 39 -24.00 30.85 -21.46
C LEU A 39 -23.38 30.99 -20.08
N GLU A 40 -24.00 31.83 -19.25
CA GLU A 40 -23.94 31.69 -17.80
C GLU A 40 -24.42 30.27 -17.48
N VAL A 41 -23.51 29.40 -17.03
CA VAL A 41 -23.87 28.07 -16.55
C VAL A 41 -24.04 28.14 -15.04
N THR A 42 -25.28 28.37 -14.64
CA THR A 42 -25.81 27.97 -13.34
C THR A 42 -25.61 26.47 -13.15
N ALA A 43 -25.19 26.09 -11.94
CA ALA A 43 -24.99 24.73 -11.48
C ALA A 43 -26.08 23.75 -11.94
N VAL A 44 -25.68 22.60 -12.50
CA VAL A 44 -26.23 21.23 -12.32
C VAL A 44 -25.53 20.29 -13.32
N ASN A 45 -25.17 19.10 -12.82
CA ASN A 45 -24.53 17.94 -13.47
C ASN A 45 -23.00 17.97 -13.61
N LEU A 46 -22.33 17.48 -12.58
CA LEU A 46 -21.00 16.86 -12.66
C LEU A 46 -21.08 15.63 -13.58
N VAL A 47 -21.06 15.85 -14.89
CA VAL A 47 -20.61 14.82 -15.82
C VAL A 47 -19.10 14.73 -15.59
N GLU A 48 -18.65 13.66 -14.92
CA GLU A 48 -17.22 13.34 -14.82
C GLU A 48 -16.64 13.37 -16.24
N GLN A 49 -15.76 14.34 -16.51
CA GLN A 49 -15.05 14.35 -17.77
C GLN A 49 -14.15 13.12 -17.82
N PRO A 50 -14.13 12.37 -18.95
CA PRO A 50 -13.30 11.20 -19.07
C PRO A 50 -11.85 11.58 -18.80
N SER A 51 -11.15 10.75 -18.02
CA SER A 51 -9.73 10.98 -17.76
C SER A 51 -8.95 10.98 -19.07
N LYS A 52 -7.77 11.62 -19.09
CA LYS A 52 -6.94 11.69 -20.30
C LYS A 52 -6.59 10.30 -20.86
N THR A 53 -6.61 9.27 -20.02
CA THR A 53 -6.36 7.87 -20.39
C THR A 53 -7.58 7.21 -21.03
N GLN A 54 -8.81 7.50 -20.55
CA GLN A 54 -10.05 7.02 -21.15
C GLN A 54 -10.27 7.53 -22.59
N LEU A 55 -9.77 8.72 -22.91
CA LEU A 55 -9.79 9.25 -24.28
C LEU A 55 -9.00 8.38 -25.27
N CYS A 56 -8.07 7.55 -24.80
CA CYS A 56 -7.29 6.64 -25.65
C CYS A 56 -8.05 5.33 -25.96
N GLU A 57 -9.08 4.97 -25.20
CA GLU A 57 -9.77 3.67 -25.32
C GLU A 57 -10.44 3.48 -26.69
N SER A 58 -10.87 4.57 -27.34
CA SER A 58 -11.51 4.52 -28.66
C SER A 58 -10.53 4.28 -29.82
N ILE A 59 -9.23 4.27 -29.58
CA ILE A 59 -8.23 4.01 -30.61
C ILE A 59 -8.26 2.51 -30.95
N GLU A 60 -8.62 2.15 -32.18
CA GLU A 60 -8.75 0.75 -32.60
C GLU A 60 -7.40 0.00 -32.58
N ASN A 61 -6.35 0.65 -33.11
CA ASN A 61 -5.01 0.07 -33.17
C ASN A 61 -4.43 -0.07 -31.75
N GLU A 62 -4.13 -1.31 -31.35
CA GLU A 62 -3.66 -1.61 -30.00
C GLU A 62 -2.33 -0.92 -29.65
N SER A 63 -1.38 -0.89 -30.58
CA SER A 63 -0.08 -0.25 -30.36
C SER A 63 -0.22 1.27 -30.18
N GLU A 64 -1.08 1.90 -30.98
CA GLU A 64 -1.36 3.34 -30.87
C GLU A 64 -2.14 3.67 -29.60
N ARG A 65 -3.12 2.83 -29.22
CA ARG A 65 -3.89 2.94 -27.98
C ARG A 65 -3.00 2.85 -26.76
N GLU A 66 -2.10 1.86 -26.72
CA GLU A 66 -1.15 1.68 -25.62
C GLU A 66 -0.19 2.89 -25.54
N LEU A 67 0.35 3.35 -26.67
CA LEU A 67 1.22 4.53 -26.70
C LEU A 67 0.51 5.80 -26.20
N CYS A 68 -0.73 6.02 -26.63
CA CYS A 68 -1.57 7.12 -26.15
C CYS A 68 -1.74 7.04 -24.63
N THR A 69 -2.13 5.85 -24.13
CA THR A 69 -2.41 5.61 -22.71
C THR A 69 -1.19 5.84 -21.85
N LEU A 70 -0.03 5.29 -22.23
CA LEU A 70 1.23 5.47 -21.51
C LEU A 70 1.72 6.92 -21.53
N THR A 71 1.49 7.64 -22.62
CA THR A 71 1.81 9.07 -22.72
C THR A 71 0.94 9.89 -21.77
N ALA A 72 -0.36 9.61 -21.72
CA ALA A 72 -1.29 10.25 -20.79
C ALA A 72 -0.92 9.96 -19.32
N ILE A 73 -0.55 8.72 -18.99
CA ILE A 73 -0.04 8.35 -17.66
C ILE A 73 1.24 9.11 -17.33
N GLY A 74 2.19 9.20 -18.26
CA GLY A 74 3.41 9.99 -18.08
C GLY A 74 3.12 11.45 -17.69
N TYR A 75 2.12 12.06 -18.30
CA TYR A 75 1.66 13.41 -17.95
C TYR A 75 1.01 13.47 -16.56
N LEU A 76 0.14 12.51 -16.23
CA LEU A 76 -0.52 12.45 -14.92
C LEU A 76 0.50 12.25 -13.79
N LEU A 77 1.51 11.41 -14.01
CA LEU A 77 2.63 11.19 -13.09
C LEU A 77 3.42 12.47 -12.79
N GLN A 78 3.68 13.29 -13.81
CA GLN A 78 4.39 14.57 -13.65
C GLN A 78 3.60 15.57 -12.80
N ASN A 79 2.27 15.52 -12.90
CA ASN A 79 1.36 16.44 -12.21
C ASN A 79 0.79 15.87 -10.90
N ASN A 80 1.26 14.70 -10.45
CA ASN A 80 0.75 14.00 -9.26
C ASN A 80 -0.78 13.81 -9.28
N ALA A 81 -1.34 13.56 -10.46
CA ALA A 81 -2.78 13.44 -10.72
C ALA A 81 -3.19 12.02 -11.14
N LEU A 82 -2.27 11.05 -11.01
CA LEU A 82 -2.55 9.66 -11.36
C LEU A 82 -3.58 9.05 -10.40
N SER A 83 -4.62 8.45 -10.94
CA SER A 83 -5.63 7.72 -10.19
C SER A 83 -5.59 6.20 -10.46
N GLU A 84 -6.34 5.43 -9.68
CA GLU A 84 -6.49 3.99 -9.88
C GLU A 84 -7.06 3.65 -11.26
N ASN A 85 -8.06 4.42 -11.71
CA ASN A 85 -8.74 4.19 -12.99
C ASN A 85 -7.80 4.36 -14.18
N ASP A 86 -6.83 5.28 -14.08
CA ASP A 86 -5.81 5.48 -15.11
C ASP A 86 -4.90 4.26 -15.30
N CYS A 87 -4.67 3.48 -14.24
CA CYS A 87 -3.88 2.25 -14.33
C CYS A 87 -4.70 1.08 -14.90
N LYS A 88 -6.01 1.02 -14.65
CA LYS A 88 -6.89 -0.10 -15.07
C LYS A 88 -7.01 -0.23 -16.59
N VAL A 89 -6.90 0.88 -17.31
CA VAL A 89 -7.08 0.91 -18.78
C VAL A 89 -5.85 0.43 -19.55
N ILE A 90 -4.70 0.25 -18.89
CA ILE A 90 -3.49 -0.28 -19.51
C ILE A 90 -3.68 -1.77 -19.81
N THR A 91 -3.50 -2.17 -21.06
CA THR A 91 -3.69 -3.57 -21.48
C THR A 91 -2.46 -4.42 -21.23
N ASN A 92 -1.26 -3.85 -21.37
CA ASN A 92 -0.03 -4.59 -21.11
C ASN A 92 0.14 -4.88 -19.61
N VAL A 93 0.17 -6.16 -19.25
CA VAL A 93 0.22 -6.64 -17.87
C VAL A 93 1.41 -6.06 -17.08
N GLN A 94 2.60 -5.96 -17.70
CA GLN A 94 3.78 -5.40 -17.04
C GLN A 94 3.61 -3.89 -16.80
N ASN A 95 3.18 -3.14 -17.81
CA ASN A 95 2.99 -1.69 -17.68
C ASN A 95 1.88 -1.36 -16.67
N GLN A 96 0.80 -2.16 -16.63
CA GLN A 96 -0.27 -2.05 -15.64
C GLN A 96 0.28 -2.28 -14.22
N ALA A 97 1.07 -3.33 -14.03
CA ALA A 97 1.70 -3.61 -12.75
C ALA A 97 2.66 -2.49 -12.31
N ASP A 98 3.45 -1.94 -13.25
CA ASP A 98 4.34 -0.81 -12.98
C ASP A 98 3.54 0.45 -12.55
N CYS A 99 2.38 0.69 -13.17
CA CYS A 99 1.48 1.80 -12.82
C CYS A 99 0.94 1.65 -11.38
N PHE A 100 0.38 0.49 -11.05
CA PHE A 100 -0.12 0.24 -9.69
C PHE A 100 0.99 0.23 -8.64
N SER A 101 2.18 -0.27 -8.99
CA SER A 101 3.35 -0.23 -8.12
C SER A 101 3.74 1.21 -7.79
N TYR A 102 3.77 2.08 -8.80
CA TYR A 102 4.01 3.50 -8.59
C TYR A 102 2.94 4.12 -7.70
N LEU A 103 1.66 3.89 -8.01
CA LEU A 103 0.54 4.44 -7.24
C LEU A 103 0.61 3.99 -5.78
N SER A 104 0.90 2.72 -5.53
CA SER A 104 1.10 2.18 -4.19
C SER A 104 2.25 2.86 -3.45
N GLU A 105 3.39 3.07 -4.11
CA GLU A 105 4.56 3.71 -3.49
C GLU A 105 4.29 5.17 -3.13
N THR A 106 3.65 5.94 -4.01
CA THR A 106 3.45 7.40 -3.84
C THR A 106 2.28 7.77 -2.95
N SER A 107 1.22 6.97 -2.97
CA SER A 107 0.08 7.11 -2.04
C SER A 107 0.28 6.40 -0.71
N HIS A 108 1.38 5.64 -0.60
CA HIS A 108 1.71 4.80 0.56
C HIS A 108 0.65 3.75 0.92
N ARG A 109 -0.18 3.39 -0.06
CA ARG A 109 -1.29 2.44 0.07
C ARG A 109 -0.97 1.11 -0.59
N LEU A 110 -0.86 0.06 0.21
CA LEU A 110 -0.49 -1.29 -0.25
C LEU A 110 -1.63 -1.99 -0.98
N ASP A 111 -2.87 -1.57 -0.74
CA ASP A 111 -4.05 -2.19 -1.34
C ASP A 111 -4.08 -2.03 -2.87
N TYR A 112 -3.47 -0.98 -3.42
CA TYR A 112 -3.31 -0.82 -4.87
C TYR A 112 -2.59 -2.00 -5.54
N CYS A 113 -1.65 -2.67 -4.85
CA CYS A 113 -0.97 -3.84 -5.41
C CYS A 113 -1.93 -5.01 -5.66
N PHE A 114 -3.06 -5.11 -4.95
CA PHE A 114 -4.03 -6.16 -5.19
C PHE A 114 -4.80 -6.01 -6.50
N ASN A 115 -4.72 -4.85 -7.18
CA ASN A 115 -5.23 -4.68 -8.54
C ASN A 115 -4.34 -5.36 -9.60
N ILE A 116 -3.17 -5.88 -9.22
CA ILE A 116 -2.27 -6.60 -10.11
C ILE A 116 -2.64 -8.08 -10.11
N ASN A 117 -3.13 -8.56 -11.26
CA ASN A 117 -3.59 -9.95 -11.41
C ASN A 117 -2.43 -10.96 -11.36
N ASP A 118 -1.31 -10.65 -12.04
CA ASP A 118 -0.12 -11.49 -12.03
C ASP A 118 0.50 -11.55 -10.63
N ILE A 119 0.70 -12.76 -10.12
CA ILE A 119 1.17 -12.99 -8.74
C ILE A 119 2.61 -12.48 -8.56
N SER A 120 3.49 -12.74 -9.53
CA SER A 120 4.90 -12.35 -9.45
C SER A 120 5.05 -10.83 -9.45
N LEU A 121 4.30 -10.15 -10.31
CA LEU A 121 4.30 -8.70 -10.39
C LEU A 121 3.65 -8.05 -9.16
N ARG A 122 2.55 -8.63 -8.67
CA ARG A 122 1.91 -8.20 -7.42
C ARG A 122 2.86 -8.31 -6.22
N ASP A 123 3.61 -9.41 -6.15
CA ASP A 123 4.59 -9.63 -5.09
C ASP A 123 5.74 -8.62 -5.16
N SER A 124 6.19 -8.31 -6.38
CA SER A 124 7.15 -7.23 -6.62
C SER A 124 6.62 -5.87 -6.16
N CYS A 125 5.35 -5.57 -6.42
CA CYS A 125 4.68 -4.34 -5.97
C CYS A 125 4.65 -4.22 -4.44
N PHE A 126 4.34 -5.30 -3.72
CA PHE A 126 4.39 -5.30 -2.27
C PHE A 126 5.82 -5.04 -1.77
N GLY A 127 6.80 -5.73 -2.34
CA GLY A 127 8.21 -5.62 -1.97
C GLY A 127 8.54 -6.39 -0.69
N ASP A 128 9.28 -5.78 0.23
CA ASP A 128 9.59 -6.35 1.55
C ASP A 128 8.48 -6.03 2.55
N ALA A 129 8.09 -7.02 3.35
CA ALA A 129 7.07 -6.91 4.40
C ALA A 129 7.41 -5.83 5.45
N LYS A 130 8.69 -5.47 5.62
CA LYS A 130 9.12 -4.29 6.41
C LYS A 130 8.46 -2.99 5.98
N ARG A 131 7.98 -2.89 4.73
CA ARG A 131 7.23 -1.73 4.23
C ARG A 131 5.98 -1.44 5.06
N ILE A 132 5.33 -2.46 5.62
CA ILE A 132 4.15 -2.31 6.51
C ILE A 132 4.45 -1.37 7.69
N PHE A 133 5.65 -1.48 8.27
CA PHE A 133 6.04 -0.73 9.48
C PHE A 133 6.60 0.66 9.19
N LYS A 134 6.74 1.05 7.92
CA LYS A 134 7.19 2.40 7.60
C LYS A 134 6.18 3.43 8.13
N PRO A 135 6.63 4.56 8.70
CA PRO A 135 5.72 5.58 9.23
C PRO A 135 4.67 6.03 8.22
N GLU A 136 5.09 6.23 6.97
CA GLU A 136 4.25 6.71 5.87
C GLU A 136 3.24 5.70 5.35
N THR A 137 3.44 4.39 5.56
CA THR A 137 2.53 3.36 5.05
C THR A 137 1.16 3.47 5.72
N ILE A 138 0.12 3.60 4.91
CA ILE A 138 -1.26 3.76 5.36
C ILE A 138 -1.91 2.39 5.57
N ILE A 139 -2.47 2.18 6.76
CA ILE A 139 -3.28 1.00 7.12
C ILE A 139 -4.57 1.52 7.74
N GLU A 140 -5.58 1.85 6.94
CA GLU A 140 -6.83 2.46 7.42
C GLU A 140 -7.68 1.50 8.24
N SER A 141 -7.65 0.21 7.89
CA SER A 141 -8.46 -0.81 8.55
C SER A 141 -7.80 -2.19 8.48
N GLU A 142 -8.28 -3.11 9.33
CA GLU A 142 -7.90 -4.52 9.29
C GLU A 142 -8.31 -5.20 7.96
N ALA A 143 -9.17 -4.60 7.14
CA ALA A 143 -9.57 -5.17 5.86
C ALA A 143 -8.36 -5.41 4.93
N LEU A 144 -7.37 -4.52 4.96
CA LEU A 144 -6.10 -4.73 4.24
C LEU A 144 -5.38 -6.00 4.71
N CYS A 145 -5.39 -6.27 6.02
CA CYS A 145 -4.75 -7.45 6.58
C CYS A 145 -5.49 -8.74 6.18
N GLU A 146 -6.82 -8.69 6.08
CA GLU A 146 -7.63 -9.80 5.56
C GLU A 146 -7.38 -10.05 4.06
N MET A 147 -7.08 -9.00 3.27
CA MET A 147 -6.68 -9.18 1.87
C MET A 147 -5.36 -9.95 1.76
N PHE A 148 -4.39 -9.66 2.63
CA PHE A 148 -3.13 -10.42 2.66
C PHE A 148 -3.34 -11.89 3.00
N ASP A 149 -4.20 -12.21 3.97
CA ASP A 149 -4.51 -13.62 4.29
C ASP A 149 -5.17 -14.32 3.11
N LYS A 150 -6.17 -13.70 2.46
CA LYS A 150 -6.82 -14.25 1.27
C LYS A 150 -5.85 -14.49 0.11
N ALA A 151 -4.79 -13.69 0.02
CA ALA A 151 -3.73 -13.86 -0.97
C ALA A 151 -2.61 -14.82 -0.52
N ASN A 152 -2.82 -15.61 0.53
CA ASN A 152 -1.83 -16.53 1.11
C ASN A 152 -0.52 -15.84 1.54
N LYS A 153 -0.59 -14.55 1.91
CA LYS A 153 0.56 -13.76 2.39
C LYS A 153 0.60 -13.75 3.92
N TRP A 154 0.70 -14.94 4.51
CA TRP A 154 0.66 -15.16 5.96
C TRP A 154 1.54 -14.20 6.77
N LEU A 155 2.81 -14.01 6.38
CA LEU A 155 3.72 -13.11 7.08
C LEU A 155 3.25 -11.65 7.00
N TRP A 156 2.78 -11.20 5.83
CA TRP A 156 2.25 -9.84 5.64
C TRP A 156 1.00 -9.60 6.46
N ALA A 157 0.07 -10.55 6.49
CA ALA A 157 -1.16 -10.42 7.25
C ALA A 157 -0.88 -10.28 8.77
N ASN A 158 0.04 -11.09 9.30
CA ASN A 158 0.48 -11.00 10.69
C ASN A 158 1.16 -9.66 11.02
N GLN A 159 2.04 -9.19 10.14
CA GLN A 159 2.71 -7.90 10.30
C GLN A 159 1.74 -6.73 10.15
N CYS A 160 0.78 -6.81 9.23
CA CYS A 160 -0.25 -5.81 9.00
C CYS A 160 -1.10 -5.61 10.27
N ARG A 161 -1.56 -6.70 10.88
CA ARG A 161 -2.35 -6.64 12.13
C ARG A 161 -1.56 -6.03 13.29
N LEU A 162 -0.29 -6.42 13.45
CA LEU A 162 0.59 -5.78 14.44
C LEU A 162 0.74 -4.28 14.15
N SER A 163 1.04 -3.91 12.90
CA SER A 163 1.22 -2.50 12.54
C SER A 163 -0.06 -1.69 12.67
N TYR A 164 -1.23 -2.29 12.44
CA TYR A 164 -2.52 -1.65 12.69
C TYR A 164 -2.67 -1.30 14.17
N VAL A 165 -2.41 -2.25 15.07
CA VAL A 165 -2.44 -2.01 16.52
C VAL A 165 -1.49 -0.89 16.93
N LEU A 166 -0.27 -0.86 16.38
CA LEU A 166 0.72 0.17 16.70
C LEU A 166 0.33 1.56 16.17
N LYS A 167 -0.16 1.65 14.94
CA LYS A 167 -0.48 2.93 14.27
C LYS A 167 -1.77 3.57 14.81
N HIS A 168 -2.67 2.76 15.34
CA HIS A 168 -3.97 3.20 15.85
C HIS A 168 -4.10 3.10 17.37
N GLU A 169 -3.01 2.80 18.08
CA GLU A 169 -2.96 2.69 19.55
C GLU A 169 -4.12 1.85 20.13
N VAL A 170 -4.38 0.72 19.48
CA VAL A 170 -5.55 -0.11 19.76
C VAL A 170 -5.47 -0.68 21.17
N LEU A 171 -6.57 -0.56 21.94
CA LEU A 171 -6.63 -1.01 23.33
C LEU A 171 -7.23 -2.43 23.51
N ASP A 172 -7.95 -2.95 22.53
CA ASP A 172 -8.61 -4.26 22.63
C ASP A 172 -7.66 -5.42 22.29
N ALA A 173 -7.26 -6.18 23.32
CA ALA A 173 -6.37 -7.33 23.18
C ALA A 173 -6.94 -8.48 22.32
N LYS A 174 -8.24 -8.51 22.02
CA LYS A 174 -8.82 -9.50 21.08
C LYS A 174 -8.33 -9.29 19.65
N LYS A 175 -7.86 -8.08 19.31
CA LYS A 175 -7.29 -7.78 17.99
C LYS A 175 -6.03 -8.58 17.68
N CYS A 176 -5.32 -9.06 18.71
CA CYS A 176 -4.17 -9.95 18.53
C CYS A 176 -4.56 -11.40 18.24
N ASP A 177 -5.81 -11.82 18.46
CA ASP A 177 -6.19 -13.24 18.42
C ASP A 177 -5.99 -13.86 17.03
N LYS A 178 -6.13 -13.07 15.96
CA LYS A 178 -5.87 -13.47 14.57
C LYS A 178 -4.38 -13.52 14.18
N ILE A 179 -3.48 -13.06 15.04
CA ILE A 179 -2.04 -13.12 14.77
C ILE A 179 -1.51 -14.49 15.20
N THR A 180 -1.10 -15.28 14.22
CA THR A 180 -0.55 -16.64 14.40
C THR A 180 0.97 -16.69 14.42
N TYR A 181 1.66 -15.64 13.93
CA TYR A 181 3.12 -15.56 14.00
C TYR A 181 3.55 -15.21 15.43
N PRO A 182 4.27 -16.09 16.16
CA PRO A 182 4.47 -15.94 17.60
C PRO A 182 5.09 -14.61 18.03
N LEU A 183 6.12 -14.15 17.30
CA LEU A 183 6.78 -12.88 17.62
C LEU A 183 5.87 -11.67 17.35
N ALA A 184 5.05 -11.70 16.30
CA ALA A 184 4.09 -10.63 16.06
C ALA A 184 2.95 -10.65 17.10
N PHE A 185 2.49 -11.84 17.50
CA PHE A 185 1.46 -11.99 18.52
C PHE A 185 1.95 -11.43 19.87
N TYR A 186 3.15 -11.85 20.30
CA TYR A 186 3.80 -11.34 21.49
C TYR A 186 3.90 -9.81 21.46
N ASN A 187 4.40 -9.24 20.37
CA ASN A 187 4.54 -7.79 20.24
C ASN A 187 3.18 -7.08 20.20
N CYS A 188 2.15 -7.68 19.62
CA CYS A 188 0.80 -7.12 19.62
C CYS A 188 0.28 -7.00 21.05
N VAL A 189 0.25 -8.11 21.80
CA VAL A 189 -0.25 -8.13 23.19
C VAL A 189 0.57 -7.20 24.08
N LYS A 190 1.90 -7.21 23.93
CA LYS A 190 2.80 -6.33 24.69
C LYS A 190 2.50 -4.84 24.49
N ASN A 191 2.24 -4.42 23.26
CA ASN A 191 1.94 -3.01 22.98
C ASN A 191 0.55 -2.63 23.47
N ILE A 192 -0.44 -3.52 23.38
CA ILE A 192 -1.77 -3.28 23.95
C ILE A 192 -1.69 -3.15 25.47
N ALA A 193 -0.95 -4.03 26.16
CA ALA A 193 -0.71 -3.93 27.59
C ALA A 193 -0.04 -2.60 27.97
N TYR A 194 0.92 -2.15 27.16
CA TYR A 194 1.57 -0.85 27.33
C TYR A 194 0.59 0.32 27.15
N PHE A 195 -0.21 0.34 26.07
CA PHE A 195 -1.18 1.40 25.82
C PHE A 195 -2.31 1.47 26.88
N ASN A 196 -2.68 0.33 27.47
CA ASN A 196 -3.65 0.28 28.56
C ASN A 196 -3.02 0.52 29.95
N GLU A 197 -1.69 0.55 30.06
CA GLU A 197 -0.97 0.48 31.34
C GLU A 197 -1.42 -0.72 32.22
N ASP A 198 -1.84 -1.82 31.59
CA ASP A 198 -2.43 -2.99 32.24
C ASP A 198 -1.60 -4.26 31.98
N ALA A 199 -0.84 -4.64 33.01
CA ALA A 199 -0.04 -5.84 33.05
C ALA A 199 -0.84 -7.14 32.90
N SER A 200 -2.10 -7.15 33.35
CA SER A 200 -2.93 -8.36 33.37
C SER A 200 -3.19 -8.88 31.96
N ILE A 201 -3.19 -7.98 30.95
CA ILE A 201 -3.33 -8.31 29.52
C ILE A 201 -2.22 -9.27 29.05
N CYS A 202 -1.03 -9.21 29.64
CA CYS A 202 0.09 -10.10 29.28
C CYS A 202 -0.22 -11.59 29.51
N VAL A 203 -1.23 -11.95 30.32
CA VAL A 203 -1.64 -13.34 30.55
C VAL A 203 -2.00 -14.06 29.25
N LYS A 204 -2.55 -13.35 28.26
CA LYS A 204 -2.90 -13.88 26.93
C LYS A 204 -1.71 -14.50 26.19
N ILE A 205 -0.49 -14.05 26.48
CA ILE A 205 0.72 -14.62 25.86
C ILE A 205 0.88 -16.08 26.30
N ASN A 206 0.71 -16.35 27.59
CA ASN A 206 0.88 -17.69 28.17
C ASN A 206 -0.25 -18.64 27.77
N GLU A 207 -1.48 -18.13 27.58
CA GLU A 207 -2.62 -18.93 27.13
C GLU A 207 -2.43 -19.48 25.71
N LYS A 208 -1.89 -18.67 24.79
CA LYS A 208 -1.76 -19.02 23.37
C LYS A 208 -0.43 -19.68 23.02
N LEU A 209 0.65 -19.28 23.68
CA LEU A 209 1.99 -19.82 23.50
C LEU A 209 2.43 -20.44 24.83
N PRO A 210 1.88 -21.61 25.21
CA PRO A 210 2.24 -22.25 26.46
C PRO A 210 3.73 -22.57 26.41
N PHE A 211 4.52 -21.82 27.17
CA PHE A 211 5.91 -22.14 27.42
C PHE A 211 5.97 -23.43 28.26
N PRO A 212 7.09 -24.18 28.21
CA PRO A 212 7.29 -25.31 29.11
C PRO A 212 7.03 -24.87 30.56
N LYS A 213 6.31 -25.70 31.34
CA LYS A 213 5.81 -25.42 32.71
C LYS A 213 6.85 -24.89 33.72
N ASN A 214 8.13 -24.90 33.37
CA ASN A 214 9.24 -24.45 34.21
C ASN A 214 9.62 -22.97 33.97
N TYR A 215 8.87 -22.24 33.12
CA TYR A 215 9.08 -20.81 32.92
C TYR A 215 8.25 -20.00 33.92
N PRO A 216 8.88 -19.03 34.61
CA PRO A 216 8.22 -18.22 35.63
C PRO A 216 7.26 -17.17 35.03
N PRO A 217 6.29 -16.63 35.82
CA PRO A 217 5.15 -15.87 35.31
C PRO A 217 5.56 -14.54 34.65
N LEU A 218 4.78 -14.09 33.66
CA LEU A 218 4.97 -12.78 33.02
C LEU A 218 4.48 -11.66 33.95
N VAL A 219 5.33 -10.66 34.21
CA VAL A 219 5.01 -9.41 34.92
C VAL A 219 5.39 -8.21 34.07
N PHE A 220 4.70 -7.10 34.30
CA PHE A 220 5.03 -5.83 33.70
C PHE A 220 6.28 -5.22 34.34
N SER A 221 7.12 -4.63 33.50
CA SER A 221 8.11 -3.62 33.91
C SER A 221 7.86 -2.37 33.09
N GLU A 222 8.51 -1.25 33.43
CA GLU A 222 8.46 0.02 32.67
C GLU A 222 8.78 -0.12 31.16
N SER A 223 9.24 -1.30 30.69
CA SER A 223 9.52 -1.63 29.28
C SER A 223 8.66 -2.78 28.70
N GLY A 224 7.51 -3.11 29.32
CA GLY A 224 6.50 -4.05 28.81
C GLY A 224 6.43 -5.41 29.54
N CYS A 225 5.68 -6.37 28.95
CA CYS A 225 5.57 -7.75 29.45
C CYS A 225 6.97 -8.41 29.52
N LYS A 226 7.41 -8.82 30.71
CA LYS A 226 8.67 -9.55 30.95
C LYS A 226 8.42 -10.79 31.80
N TYR A 227 9.29 -11.79 31.74
CA TYR A 227 9.24 -12.91 32.68
C TYR A 227 9.81 -12.45 34.04
N TRP A 228 9.06 -12.67 35.12
CA TRP A 228 9.63 -12.69 36.47
C TRP A 228 10.50 -13.91 36.61
N VAL A 229 11.59 -13.91 37.38
CA VAL A 229 12.23 -15.16 37.85
C VAL A 229 12.40 -15.01 39.36
N GLU A 230 11.74 -15.87 40.13
CA GLU A 230 11.79 -15.88 41.59
C GLU A 230 13.15 -16.43 42.07
N ASN A 231 14.23 -15.66 41.86
CA ASN A 231 15.57 -15.82 42.45
C ASN A 231 16.54 -14.68 42.04
N LYS A 232 16.08 -13.42 42.10
CA LYS A 232 16.91 -12.19 41.99
C LYS A 232 17.77 -12.02 40.72
N ARG A 233 17.42 -12.67 39.60
CA ARG A 233 17.98 -12.35 38.28
C ARG A 233 16.87 -12.36 37.24
N SER A 234 16.03 -11.33 37.26
CA SER A 234 15.39 -10.87 36.02
C SER A 234 16.50 -10.69 34.99
N TYR A 235 16.39 -11.29 33.81
CA TYR A 235 17.22 -10.86 32.69
C TYR A 235 16.93 -9.37 32.49
N LYS A 236 17.86 -8.52 32.96
CA LYS A 236 17.88 -7.09 32.63
C LYS A 236 17.82 -7.04 31.12
N GLY A 237 16.67 -6.63 30.58
CA GLY A 237 16.62 -6.12 29.22
C GLY A 237 17.73 -5.11 29.07
N LEU A 238 18.39 -5.09 27.91
CA LEU A 238 19.41 -4.10 27.58
C LEU A 238 18.96 -2.72 28.08
N GLU A 239 19.73 -2.17 29.02
CA GLU A 239 19.71 -0.74 29.31
C GLU A 239 20.13 -0.04 28.02
N LEU A 240 19.20 0.66 27.39
CA LEU A 240 19.55 1.69 26.41
C LEU A 240 20.18 2.82 27.22
N LYS A 241 21.46 3.09 26.97
CA LYS A 241 22.14 4.32 27.38
C LYS A 241 21.60 5.50 26.57
#